data_AF-A0A2T3ACR2-F1
#
_entry.id   AF-A0A2T3ACR2-F1
#
_cell.length_a   1.000
_cell.length_b   1.000
_cell.length_c   1.000
_cell.angle_alpha   90.00
_cell.angle_beta   90.00
_cell.angle_gamma   90.00
#
_symmetry.space_group_name_H-M   'P 1'
#
loop_
_entity.id
_entity.type
_entity.pdbx_description
1 polymer ?
#
loop_
_entity_poly.entity_id
_entity_poly.type
_entity_poly.pdbx_seq_one_letter_code
_entity_poly.pdbx_strand_id
1 'polypeptide(L)'
;MLEVLPKVVEATQNVILASASLDFLIMMNVSLLSIQNMTWNGAQGFSSSPFSDKFFAPYNPTIVMSIDEDLFDDYVPAINVGLPAGGGYYGTTHTQRCLTYVVIDLASHEIPGYAPGSAFWVLELLLGRINNLTQMGDFTTQSGNYTGNISW
;
A
#
# COMPACT_ATOMS: atom_id res chain seq x y z
N MET A 1 -0.39 -22.27 -10.52
CA MET A 1 0.02 -20.84 -10.47
C MET A 1 1.28 -20.55 -11.29
N LEU A 2 2.23 -21.51 -11.42
CA LEU A 2 3.55 -21.32 -12.06
C LEU A 2 3.54 -20.98 -13.57
N GLU A 3 2.45 -21.21 -14.30
CA GLU A 3 2.38 -20.83 -15.73
C GLU A 3 1.48 -19.64 -16.04
N VAL A 4 0.45 -19.38 -15.23
CA VAL A 4 -0.57 -18.38 -15.58
C VAL A 4 -0.08 -16.98 -15.22
N LEU A 5 0.42 -16.80 -14.00
CA LEU A 5 0.81 -15.47 -13.53
C LEU A 5 1.96 -14.87 -14.36
N PRO A 6 3.03 -15.62 -14.74
CA PRO A 6 4.05 -15.08 -15.63
C PRO A 6 3.48 -14.58 -16.97
N LYS A 7 2.60 -15.36 -17.60
CA LYS A 7 1.94 -15.00 -18.87
C LYS A 7 1.08 -13.74 -18.73
N VAL A 8 0.41 -13.55 -17.60
CA VAL A 8 -0.39 -12.34 -17.33
C VAL A 8 0.52 -11.13 -17.12
N VAL A 9 1.62 -11.27 -16.37
CA VAL A 9 2.62 -10.20 -16.20
C VAL A 9 3.17 -9.78 -17.57
N GLU A 10 3.56 -10.75 -18.39
CA GLU A 10 4.11 -10.51 -19.73
C GLU A 10 3.09 -9.86 -20.68
N ALA A 11 1.83 -10.28 -20.63
CA ALA A 11 0.79 -9.74 -21.49
C ALA A 11 0.30 -8.34 -21.09
N THR A 12 0.20 -8.06 -19.78
CA THR A 12 -0.44 -6.83 -19.28
C THR A 12 0.55 -5.76 -18.86
N GLN A 13 1.75 -6.16 -18.44
CA GLN A 13 2.76 -5.28 -17.84
C GLN A 13 2.24 -4.44 -16.66
N ASN A 14 1.12 -4.84 -16.04
CA ASN A 14 0.44 -4.13 -14.95
C ASN A 14 -0.16 -5.12 -13.96
N VAL A 15 0.71 -5.83 -13.22
CA VAL A 15 0.30 -6.80 -12.21
C VAL A 15 0.82 -6.37 -10.85
N ILE A 16 -0.07 -6.35 -9.87
CA ILE A 16 0.26 -6.05 -8.48
C ILE A 16 -0.13 -7.25 -7.61
N LEU A 17 0.79 -7.69 -6.77
CA LEU A 17 0.54 -8.64 -5.69
C LEU A 17 0.71 -7.91 -4.35
N ALA A 18 -0.39 -7.73 -3.63
CA ALA A 18 -0.39 -7.17 -2.29
C ALA A 18 -0.47 -8.30 -1.25
N SER A 19 0.36 -8.24 -0.21
CA SER A 19 0.35 -9.16 0.92
C SER A 19 0.29 -8.38 2.23
N ALA A 20 -0.35 -8.94 3.23
CA ALA A 20 -0.48 -8.35 4.55
C ALA A 20 0.53 -9.00 5.51
N SER A 21 1.22 -8.21 6.34
CA SER A 21 2.26 -8.78 7.21
C SER A 21 1.72 -9.57 8.42
N LEU A 22 0.43 -9.42 8.75
CA LEU A 22 -0.25 -10.17 9.82
C LEU A 22 -1.19 -11.26 9.28
N ASP A 23 -1.12 -11.59 7.99
CA ASP A 23 -1.87 -12.71 7.42
C ASP A 23 -1.14 -14.04 7.63
N PHE A 24 -1.77 -14.95 8.39
CA PHE A 24 -1.26 -16.30 8.65
C PHE A 24 -1.97 -17.39 7.84
N LEU A 25 -3.01 -17.04 7.07
CA LEU A 25 -3.65 -17.96 6.13
C LEU A 25 -2.87 -17.98 4.81
N ILE A 26 -2.51 -16.81 4.29
CA ILE A 26 -1.68 -16.64 3.09
C ILE A 26 -0.49 -15.73 3.42
N MET A 27 0.52 -16.32 4.06
CA MET A 27 1.69 -15.59 4.53
C MET A 27 2.47 -14.93 3.39
N MET A 28 2.94 -13.71 3.62
CA MET A 28 3.79 -12.96 2.67
C MET A 28 5.02 -13.77 2.19
N ASN A 29 5.62 -14.58 3.07
CA ASN A 29 6.79 -15.39 2.72
C ASN A 29 6.46 -16.53 1.74
N VAL A 30 5.25 -17.08 1.80
CA VAL A 30 4.79 -18.12 0.86
C VAL A 30 4.46 -17.51 -0.49
N SER A 31 3.84 -16.32 -0.50
CA SER A 31 3.65 -15.52 -1.70
C SER A 31 4.99 -15.18 -2.37
N LEU A 32 5.97 -14.71 -1.60
CA LEU A 32 7.30 -14.41 -2.11
C LEU A 32 8.02 -15.67 -2.61
N LEU A 33 7.95 -16.79 -1.91
CA LEU A 33 8.52 -18.06 -2.40
C LEU A 33 7.91 -18.47 -3.74
N SER A 34 6.60 -18.28 -3.91
CA SER A 34 5.91 -18.55 -5.17
C SER A 34 6.43 -17.64 -6.29
N ILE A 35 6.62 -16.34 -6.03
CA ILE A 35 7.20 -15.38 -6.98
C ILE A 35 8.65 -15.77 -7.32
N GLN A 36 9.47 -16.12 -6.33
CA GLN A 36 10.86 -16.51 -6.56
C GLN A 36 10.98 -17.79 -7.40
N ASN A 37 9.96 -18.66 -7.39
CA ASN A 37 9.92 -19.85 -8.22
C ASN A 37 9.35 -19.59 -9.64
N MET A 38 8.81 -18.41 -9.91
CA MET A 38 8.31 -18.03 -11.23
C MET A 38 9.43 -17.47 -12.12
N THR A 39 9.37 -17.79 -13.41
CA THR A 39 10.18 -17.15 -14.46
C THR A 39 9.29 -16.29 -15.32
N TRP A 40 9.64 -15.01 -15.48
CA TRP A 40 8.90 -14.07 -16.32
C TRP A 40 9.86 -13.06 -16.94
N ASN A 41 9.54 -12.57 -18.14
CA ASN A 41 10.37 -11.63 -18.89
C ASN A 41 11.85 -12.09 -18.97
N GLY A 42 12.05 -13.41 -19.13
CA GLY A 42 13.37 -14.03 -19.32
C GLY A 42 14.22 -14.30 -18.07
N ALA A 43 13.73 -14.03 -16.85
CA ALA A 43 14.48 -14.29 -15.63
C ALA A 43 13.62 -14.86 -14.49
N GLN A 44 14.21 -15.70 -13.65
CA GLN A 44 13.55 -16.31 -12.49
C GLN A 44 13.64 -15.40 -11.27
N GLY A 45 12.52 -15.17 -10.59
CA GLY A 45 12.45 -14.44 -9.32
C GLY A 45 12.96 -13.00 -9.39
N PHE A 46 12.81 -12.24 -8.30
CA PHE A 46 13.46 -10.93 -8.19
C PHE A 46 14.98 -11.08 -8.13
N SER A 47 15.69 -10.16 -8.76
CA SER A 47 17.17 -10.13 -8.77
C SER A 47 17.76 -9.31 -7.62
N SER A 48 16.92 -8.57 -6.91
CA SER A 48 17.26 -7.81 -5.71
C SER A 48 16.20 -8.04 -4.63
N SER A 49 16.56 -7.76 -3.38
CA SER A 49 15.63 -7.88 -2.26
C SER A 49 14.39 -6.99 -2.49
N PRO A 50 13.16 -7.52 -2.35
CA PRO A 50 11.94 -6.73 -2.47
C PRO A 50 11.60 -5.92 -1.20
N PHE A 51 12.52 -5.87 -0.22
CA PHE A 51 12.31 -5.23 1.08
C PHE A 51 13.14 -3.95 1.26
N SER A 52 13.81 -3.48 0.21
CA SER A 52 14.66 -2.29 0.25
C SER A 52 13.84 -1.00 0.25
N ASP A 53 12.84 -0.93 -0.63
CA ASP A 53 12.04 0.29 -0.80
C ASP A 53 10.83 0.28 0.15
N LYS A 54 10.55 1.46 0.72
CA LYS A 54 9.43 1.64 1.66
C LYS A 54 8.15 1.97 0.91
N PHE A 55 7.07 1.34 1.33
CA PHE A 55 5.72 1.67 0.88
C PHE A 55 5.20 2.86 1.69
N PHE A 56 4.84 3.94 1.02
CA PHE A 56 4.27 5.14 1.65
C PHE A 56 2.76 5.19 1.40
N ALA A 57 1.98 5.28 2.46
CA ALA A 57 0.54 5.52 2.41
C ALA A 57 0.26 7.03 2.65
N PRO A 58 -0.54 7.68 1.80
CA PRO A 58 -0.96 9.06 2.03
C PRO A 58 -1.66 9.22 3.38
N TYR A 59 -1.48 10.40 3.99
CA TYR A 59 -2.22 10.75 5.19
C TYR A 59 -3.68 11.03 4.87
N ASN A 60 -4.57 10.60 5.76
CA ASN A 60 -5.99 10.88 5.61
C ASN A 60 -6.29 12.39 5.80
N PRO A 61 -7.29 12.94 5.10
CA PRO A 61 -7.61 14.37 5.14
C PRO A 61 -8.02 14.88 6.52
N THR A 62 -8.47 13.99 7.40
CA THR A 62 -8.97 14.33 8.73
C THR A 62 -7.93 14.13 9.83
N ILE A 63 -6.69 13.73 9.50
CA ILE A 63 -5.68 13.36 10.51
C ILE A 63 -5.39 14.51 11.49
N VAL A 64 -5.33 15.75 11.00
CA VAL A 64 -5.10 16.94 11.84
C VAL A 64 -6.30 17.18 12.75
N MET A 65 -7.52 17.01 12.25
CA MET A 65 -8.74 17.17 13.05
C MET A 65 -8.81 16.12 14.15
N SER A 66 -8.45 14.86 13.85
CA SER A 66 -8.38 13.80 14.87
C SER A 66 -7.28 14.04 15.90
N ILE A 67 -6.13 14.57 15.49
CA ILE A 67 -5.04 14.90 16.42
C ILE A 67 -5.43 16.09 17.30
N ASP A 68 -6.06 17.13 16.74
CA ASP A 68 -6.51 18.29 17.50
C ASP A 68 -7.60 17.90 18.51
N GLU A 69 -8.51 16.97 18.16
CA GLU A 69 -9.46 16.41 19.12
C GLU A 69 -8.73 15.66 20.26
N ASP A 70 -7.85 14.72 19.94
CA ASP A 70 -7.14 13.91 20.94
C ASP A 70 -6.27 14.76 21.88
N LEU A 71 -5.73 15.87 21.40
CA LEU A 71 -4.81 16.73 22.16
C LEU A 71 -5.49 17.89 22.90
N PHE A 72 -6.64 18.38 22.42
CA PHE A 72 -7.20 19.65 22.89
C PHE A 72 -8.70 19.63 23.20
N ASP A 73 -9.46 18.57 22.88
CA ASP A 73 -10.90 18.54 23.15
C ASP A 73 -11.27 17.67 24.37
N ASP A 74 -12.06 18.23 25.29
CA ASP A 74 -12.61 17.54 26.47
C ASP A 74 -13.88 16.73 26.13
N TYR A 75 -14.35 16.80 24.87
CA TYR A 75 -15.60 16.22 24.40
C TYR A 75 -15.44 15.46 23.09
N VAL A 76 -15.93 14.22 23.04
CA VAL A 76 -15.97 13.41 21.80
C VAL A 76 -17.13 13.89 20.92
N PRO A 77 -16.89 14.49 19.74
CA PRO A 77 -17.91 14.97 18.85
C PRO A 77 -18.75 13.83 18.26
N ALA A 78 -20.02 14.12 17.96
CA ALA A 78 -20.96 13.16 17.37
C ALA A 78 -20.68 12.82 15.89
N ILE A 79 -19.70 13.49 15.28
CA ILE A 79 -19.24 13.24 13.91
C ILE A 79 -17.90 12.50 13.98
N ASN A 80 -17.69 11.52 13.10
CA ASN A 80 -16.43 10.80 13.06
C ASN A 80 -15.33 11.75 12.54
N VAL A 81 -14.37 12.07 13.40
CA VAL A 81 -13.27 13.02 13.13
C VAL A 81 -12.04 12.40 12.50
N GLY A 82 -12.04 11.10 12.29
CA GLY A 82 -10.90 10.38 11.72
C GLY A 82 -11.35 9.32 10.74
N LEU A 83 -10.91 9.43 9.49
CA LEU A 83 -10.86 8.28 8.60
C LEU A 83 -9.73 7.36 9.09
N PRO A 84 -10.00 6.10 9.47
CA PRO A 84 -8.98 5.15 9.90
C PRO A 84 -8.16 4.63 8.72
N ALA A 85 -7.62 5.54 7.89
CA ALA A 85 -6.85 5.22 6.70
C ALA A 85 -5.34 5.07 7.00
N GLY A 86 -4.90 5.50 8.19
CA GLY A 86 -3.48 5.58 8.53
C GLY A 86 -2.76 6.67 7.75
N GLY A 87 -1.43 6.57 7.67
CA GLY A 87 -0.55 7.46 6.91
C GLY A 87 0.92 7.23 7.25
N GLY A 88 1.81 7.53 6.31
CA GLY A 88 3.26 7.36 6.47
C GLY A 88 3.78 6.03 5.90
N TYR A 89 4.93 5.56 6.38
CA TYR A 89 5.52 4.30 5.90
C TYR A 89 4.78 3.09 6.45
N TYR A 90 4.12 2.36 5.56
CA TYR A 90 3.20 1.26 5.87
C TYR A 90 3.68 -0.08 5.29
N GLY A 91 5.00 -0.28 5.23
CA GLY A 91 5.62 -1.52 4.79
C GLY A 91 6.65 -1.34 3.68
N THR A 92 6.66 -2.26 2.72
CA THR A 92 7.66 -2.31 1.65
C THR A 92 7.03 -2.56 0.29
N THR A 93 7.66 -2.05 -0.77
CA THR A 93 7.22 -2.28 -2.15
C THR A 93 8.42 -2.62 -3.02
N HIS A 94 8.20 -3.35 -4.10
CA HIS A 94 9.22 -3.63 -5.11
C HIS A 94 8.57 -3.85 -6.47
N THR A 95 9.03 -3.11 -7.48
CA THR A 95 8.57 -3.30 -8.86
C THR A 95 9.73 -3.77 -9.72
N GLN A 96 9.59 -4.93 -10.35
CA GLN A 96 10.60 -5.46 -11.25
C GLN A 96 9.96 -6.23 -12.40
N ARG A 97 10.39 -5.90 -13.63
CA ARG A 97 9.89 -6.52 -14.87
C ARG A 97 8.35 -6.57 -14.89
N CYS A 98 7.74 -5.43 -14.58
CA CYS A 98 6.29 -5.17 -14.61
C CYS A 98 5.42 -5.96 -13.62
N LEU A 99 6.05 -6.58 -12.63
CA LEU A 99 5.37 -7.11 -11.45
C LEU A 99 5.70 -6.20 -10.25
N THR A 100 4.67 -5.67 -9.60
CA THR A 100 4.79 -4.96 -8.33
C THR A 100 4.40 -5.90 -7.19
N TYR A 101 5.28 -6.06 -6.21
CA TYR A 101 5.00 -6.76 -4.96
C TYR A 101 4.99 -5.74 -3.83
N VAL A 102 3.92 -5.70 -3.04
CA VAL A 102 3.77 -4.79 -1.91
C VAL A 102 3.40 -5.59 -0.67
N VAL A 103 4.11 -5.33 0.42
CA VAL A 103 3.77 -5.82 1.76
C VAL A 103 3.26 -4.64 2.57
N ILE A 104 2.04 -4.78 3.06
CA ILE A 104 1.37 -3.77 3.88
C ILE A 104 1.47 -4.21 5.34
N ASP A 105 2.14 -3.38 6.13
CA ASP A 105 2.29 -3.60 7.56
C ASP A 105 1.00 -3.28 8.32
N LEU A 106 0.83 -3.93 9.48
CA LEU A 106 -0.32 -3.77 10.38
C LEU A 106 -1.67 -4.21 9.76
N ALA A 107 -1.66 -4.85 8.60
CA ALA A 107 -2.85 -5.42 7.96
C ALA A 107 -2.90 -6.95 8.09
N SER A 108 -4.11 -7.48 8.22
CA SER A 108 -4.41 -8.93 8.14
C SER A 108 -4.95 -9.29 6.74
N HIS A 109 -5.41 -10.53 6.55
CA HIS A 109 -5.83 -11.14 5.28
C HIS A 109 -6.69 -10.22 4.40
N GLU A 110 -7.64 -9.52 5.01
CA GLU A 110 -8.55 -8.60 4.35
C GLU A 110 -7.98 -7.17 4.37
N ILE A 111 -6.87 -6.93 3.66
CA ILE A 111 -6.14 -5.65 3.67
C ILE A 111 -7.06 -4.40 3.68
N PRO A 112 -8.09 -4.27 2.81
CA PRO A 112 -8.96 -3.10 2.81
C PRO A 112 -9.75 -2.87 4.12
N GLY A 113 -10.01 -3.92 4.90
CA GLY A 113 -10.67 -3.82 6.20
C GLY A 113 -9.75 -3.35 7.33
N TYR A 114 -8.43 -3.50 7.19
CA TYR A 114 -7.44 -3.16 8.21
C TYR A 114 -6.58 -1.94 7.87
N ALA A 115 -6.27 -1.75 6.59
CA ALA A 115 -5.48 -0.65 6.07
C ALA A 115 -6.17 -0.05 4.80
N PRO A 116 -7.35 0.58 4.95
CA PRO A 116 -8.14 1.04 3.81
C PRO A 116 -7.42 2.09 2.96
N GLY A 117 -6.64 2.99 3.58
CA GLY A 117 -5.86 3.99 2.86
C GLY A 117 -4.77 3.36 1.99
N SER A 118 -4.02 2.40 2.54
CA SER A 118 -3.00 1.66 1.79
C SER A 118 -3.60 0.85 0.64
N ALA A 119 -4.74 0.18 0.87
CA ALA A 119 -5.43 -0.57 -0.17
C ALA A 119 -5.89 0.35 -1.32
N PHE A 120 -6.44 1.52 -0.98
CA PHE A 120 -6.86 2.50 -1.98
C PHE A 120 -5.66 3.06 -2.76
N TRP A 121 -4.54 3.33 -2.09
CA TRP A 121 -3.31 3.78 -2.76
C TRP A 121 -2.76 2.76 -3.76
N VAL A 122 -2.79 1.47 -3.40
CA VAL A 122 -2.44 0.38 -4.33
C VAL A 122 -3.38 0.34 -5.54
N LEU A 123 -4.68 0.61 -5.34
CA LEU A 123 -5.65 0.72 -6.43
C LEU A 123 -5.34 1.94 -7.33
N GLU A 124 -4.92 3.07 -6.76
CA GLU A 124 -4.51 4.23 -7.56
C GLU A 124 -3.31 3.90 -8.47
N LEU A 125 -2.34 3.10 -8.00
CA LEU A 125 -1.25 2.60 -8.84
C LEU A 125 -1.78 1.71 -9.96
N LEU A 126 -2.65 0.75 -9.65
CA LEU A 126 -3.23 -0.17 -10.64
C LEU A 126 -3.94 0.58 -11.77
N LEU A 127 -4.63 1.68 -11.43
CA LEU A 127 -5.36 2.54 -12.35
C LEU A 127 -4.47 3.57 -13.08
N GLY A 128 -3.17 3.58 -12.82
CA GLY A 128 -2.23 4.52 -13.43
C GLY A 128 -2.42 5.97 -12.99
N ARG A 129 -3.07 6.20 -11.84
CA ARG A 129 -3.24 7.54 -11.25
C ARG A 129 -1.96 8.04 -10.60
N ILE A 130 -1.10 7.11 -10.20
CA ILE A 130 0.18 7.37 -9.55
C ILE A 130 1.28 6.49 -10.20
N ASN A 131 2.53 6.95 -10.19
CA ASN A 131 3.63 6.27 -10.88
C ASN A 131 4.29 5.15 -10.08
N ASN A 132 4.33 5.25 -8.75
CA ASN A 132 4.92 4.26 -7.85
C ASN A 132 4.36 4.41 -6.42
N LEU A 133 4.64 3.43 -5.56
CA LEU A 133 4.19 3.41 -4.17
C LEU A 133 5.23 3.94 -3.15
N THR A 134 6.38 4.43 -3.63
CA THR A 134 7.42 5.04 -2.79
C THR A 134 7.25 6.56 -2.71
N GLN A 135 6.50 7.16 -3.64
CA GLN A 135 6.26 8.59 -3.67
C GLN A 135 5.45 9.03 -2.44
N MET A 136 5.80 10.21 -1.96
CA MET A 136 5.02 10.91 -0.95
C MET A 136 4.05 11.86 -1.65
N GLY A 137 2.80 11.85 -1.20
CA GLY A 137 1.76 12.70 -1.75
C GLY A 137 0.41 12.40 -1.12
N ASP A 138 -0.60 13.12 -1.61
CA ASP A 138 -2.00 12.97 -1.21
C ASP A 138 -2.72 12.02 -2.18
N PHE A 139 -3.88 11.49 -1.77
CA PHE A 139 -4.71 10.68 -2.66
C PHE A 139 -5.15 11.51 -3.88
N THR A 140 -5.21 10.90 -5.07
CA THR A 140 -5.55 11.68 -6.28
C THR A 140 -7.00 12.16 -6.29
N THR A 141 -7.85 11.57 -5.43
CA THR A 141 -9.25 11.97 -5.22
C THR A 141 -9.42 13.01 -4.11
N GLN A 142 -8.33 13.41 -3.44
CA GLN A 142 -8.35 14.37 -2.34
C GLN A 142 -8.11 15.78 -2.88
N SER A 143 -8.84 16.76 -2.33
CA SER A 143 -8.75 18.17 -2.74
C SER A 143 -8.72 19.08 -1.51
N GLY A 144 -7.59 19.75 -1.25
CA GLY A 144 -7.36 20.57 -0.04
C GLY A 144 -5.93 20.41 0.50
N ASN A 145 -5.59 21.07 1.62
CA ASN A 145 -4.29 20.91 2.29
C ASN A 145 -4.42 19.92 3.46
N TYR A 146 -3.76 18.78 3.34
CA TYR A 146 -3.84 17.68 4.30
C TYR A 146 -2.47 17.16 4.74
N THR A 147 -1.43 17.95 4.48
CA THR A 147 -0.03 17.62 4.69
C THR A 147 0.38 17.47 6.16
N GLY A 148 -0.55 17.59 7.11
CA GLY A 148 -0.25 17.56 8.54
C GLY A 148 0.55 18.77 9.04
N ASN A 149 0.77 19.79 8.19
CA ASN A 149 1.50 20.99 8.57
C ASN A 149 0.57 21.97 9.31
N ILE A 150 0.67 22.00 10.63
CA ILE A 150 0.11 23.04 11.49
C ILE A 150 1.08 24.23 11.47
N SER A 151 0.69 25.34 10.83
CA SER A 151 1.36 26.62 10.98
C SER A 151 0.83 27.31 12.24
N TRP A 152 1.70 27.49 13.23
CA TRP A 152 1.45 28.33 14.41
C TRP A 152 1.37 29.81 14.05
#